data_AF-A0A924W2T9-F1
#
_entry.id   AF-A0A924W2T9-F1
#
_cell.length_a   1.000
_cell.length_b   1.000
_cell.length_c   1.000
_cell.angle_alpha   90.00
_cell.angle_beta   90.00
_cell.angle_gamma   90.00
#
_symmetry.space_group_name_H-M   'P 1'
#
loop_
_entity.id
_entity.type
_entity.pdbx_description
1 polymer ?
#
loop_
_entity_poly.entity_id
_entity_poly.type
_entity_poly.pdbx_seq_one_letter_code
_entity_poly.pdbx_strand_id
1 'polypeptide(L)'
;MNGIGRKAMASALVAAALLTAPAQAQTQAPSISVLTSCAGAVAAHANIDVLTHPRGASGDWANVLGRILARMNTMEGIEGMTGRYAASAARSHWAEQPAAEREAAATQCRQRFGS
;
A
#
# COMPACT_ATOMS: atom_id res chain seq x y z
N MET A 1 -13.82 62.91 -7.73
CA MET A 1 -13.04 63.27 -6.53
C MET A 1 -12.84 62.01 -5.70
N ASN A 2 -11.60 61.77 -5.26
CA ASN A 2 -11.08 60.74 -4.35
C ASN A 2 -11.15 59.28 -4.86
N GLY A 3 -10.07 58.56 -5.21
CA GLY A 3 -8.65 58.73 -4.95
C GLY A 3 -8.17 57.76 -3.87
N ILE A 4 -7.69 56.57 -4.24
CA ILE A 4 -6.65 55.86 -3.48
C ILE A 4 -5.66 55.27 -4.48
N GLY A 5 -4.53 55.96 -4.59
CA GLY A 5 -3.41 55.64 -5.45
C GLY A 5 -2.60 54.47 -4.92
N ARG A 6 -2.08 53.71 -5.87
CA ARG A 6 -0.97 52.77 -5.72
C ARG A 6 0.32 53.52 -5.33
N LYS A 7 1.26 52.74 -4.75
CA LYS A 7 2.72 52.98 -4.53
C LYS A 7 3.03 53.42 -3.09
N ALA A 8 4.02 52.88 -2.36
CA ALA A 8 5.06 51.90 -2.66
C ALA A 8 5.78 51.48 -1.36
N MET A 9 6.44 50.31 -1.44
CA MET A 9 7.73 49.94 -0.82
C MET A 9 7.90 49.87 0.70
N ALA A 10 8.16 48.65 1.18
CA ALA A 10 9.46 48.21 1.74
C ALA A 10 9.33 46.73 2.17
N SER A 11 9.82 45.78 1.38
CA SER A 11 11.18 45.20 1.48
C SER A 11 11.49 44.58 2.85
N ALA A 12 11.20 43.29 3.00
CA ALA A 12 11.96 42.40 3.87
C ALA A 12 12.01 41.02 3.20
N LEU A 13 12.97 40.88 2.28
CA LEU A 13 13.47 39.59 1.81
C LEU A 13 14.15 38.91 3.00
N VAL A 14 13.51 37.91 3.58
CA VAL A 14 14.21 36.86 4.31
C VAL A 14 13.98 35.57 3.53
N ALA A 15 14.87 35.35 2.57
CA ALA A 15 15.03 34.07 1.91
C ALA A 15 15.60 33.08 2.94
N ALA A 16 14.73 32.49 3.75
CA ALA A 16 15.04 31.24 4.40
C ALA A 16 15.04 30.17 3.30
N ALA A 17 16.19 29.99 2.66
CA ALA A 17 16.53 28.77 1.94
C ALA A 17 16.57 27.65 2.99
N LEU A 18 15.39 27.20 3.42
CA LEU A 18 15.23 25.90 4.04
C LEU A 18 15.68 24.92 2.97
N LEU A 19 16.91 24.44 3.16
CA LEU A 19 17.43 23.27 2.48
C LEU A 19 16.30 22.25 2.41
N THR A 20 15.78 22.05 1.21
CA THR A 20 14.97 20.89 0.87
C THR A 20 15.88 19.68 0.94
N ALA A 21 16.30 19.31 2.16
CA ALA A 21 16.64 17.93 2.41
C ALA A 21 15.38 17.16 2.01
N PRO A 22 15.48 16.17 1.10
CA PRO A 22 14.36 15.29 0.90
C PRO A 22 14.11 14.70 2.28
N ALA A 23 12.95 14.98 2.87
CA ALA A 23 12.50 14.23 4.02
C ALA A 23 12.60 12.78 3.57
N GLN A 24 13.60 12.07 4.07
CA GLN A 24 13.78 10.66 3.79
C GLN A 24 12.47 10.04 4.24
N ALA A 25 11.63 9.69 3.26
CA ALA A 25 10.32 9.11 3.51
C ALA A 25 10.58 7.97 4.48
N GLN A 26 10.14 8.15 5.71
CA GLN A 26 10.39 7.22 6.79
C GLN A 26 9.94 5.87 6.23
N THR A 27 10.88 4.93 6.11
CA THR A 27 10.61 3.54 5.73
C THR A 27 9.87 2.90 6.89
N GLN A 28 8.64 3.36 7.14
CA GLN A 28 7.72 2.75 8.07
C GLN A 28 7.40 1.38 7.51
N ALA A 29 7.58 0.37 8.37
CA ALA A 29 7.11 -0.97 8.07
C ALA A 29 5.64 -0.88 7.61
N PRO A 30 5.23 -1.67 6.59
CA PRO A 30 3.86 -1.65 6.12
C PRO A 30 2.93 -1.98 7.29
N SER A 31 1.82 -1.26 7.40
CA SER A 31 0.82 -1.52 8.43
C SER A 31 0.13 -2.87 8.19
N ILE A 32 -0.44 -3.44 9.25
CA ILE A 32 -1.24 -4.67 9.20
C ILE A 32 -2.32 -4.57 8.11
N SER A 33 -3.07 -3.46 8.10
CA SER A 33 -4.14 -3.21 7.12
C SER A 33 -3.64 -3.22 5.67
N VAL A 34 -2.45 -2.65 5.41
CA VAL A 34 -1.85 -2.66 4.07
C VAL A 34 -1.49 -4.08 3.65
N LEU A 35 -0.88 -4.88 4.53
CA LEU A 35 -0.49 -6.25 4.19
C LEU A 35 -1.71 -7.16 3.99
N THR A 36 -2.70 -7.11 4.88
CA THR A 36 -3.90 -7.94 4.77
C THR A 36 -4.70 -7.58 3.52
N SER A 37 -4.87 -6.28 3.23
CA SER A 37 -5.50 -5.81 1.99
C SER A 37 -4.73 -6.26 0.76
N CYS A 38 -3.40 -6.14 0.75
CA CYS A 38 -2.58 -6.58 -0.38
C CYS A 38 -2.61 -8.09 -0.61
N ALA A 39 -2.56 -8.89 0.46
CA ALA A 39 -2.73 -10.34 0.35
C ALA A 39 -4.10 -10.68 -0.24
N GLY A 40 -5.16 -10.00 0.21
CA GLY A 40 -6.51 -10.16 -0.32
C GLY A 40 -6.63 -9.79 -1.80
N ALA A 41 -6.09 -8.64 -2.19
CA ALA A 41 -6.13 -8.15 -3.58
C ALA A 41 -5.41 -9.11 -4.54
N VAL A 42 -4.19 -9.55 -4.17
CA VAL A 42 -3.41 -10.51 -4.98
C VAL A 42 -4.14 -11.85 -5.08
N ALA A 43 -4.66 -12.36 -3.96
CA ALA A 43 -5.40 -13.61 -3.94
C ALA A 43 -6.69 -13.56 -4.75
N ALA A 44 -7.41 -12.44 -4.72
CA ALA A 44 -8.61 -12.25 -5.53
C ALA A 44 -8.25 -12.12 -7.02
N HIS A 45 -7.20 -11.37 -7.36
CA HIS A 45 -6.76 -11.17 -8.75
C HIS A 45 -6.33 -12.49 -9.40
N ALA A 46 -5.50 -13.28 -8.70
CA ALA A 46 -4.96 -14.53 -9.22
C ALA A 46 -5.83 -15.77 -8.91
N ASN A 47 -7.02 -15.56 -8.32
CA ASN A 47 -7.91 -16.63 -7.85
C ASN A 47 -7.20 -17.68 -6.96
N ILE A 48 -6.39 -17.23 -6.02
CA ILE A 48 -5.67 -18.08 -5.06
C ILE A 48 -6.43 -18.09 -3.73
N ASP A 49 -6.51 -19.26 -3.09
CA ASP A 49 -6.99 -19.36 -1.72
C ASP A 49 -5.85 -19.11 -0.72
N VAL A 50 -6.03 -18.08 0.12
CA VAL A 50 -5.05 -17.66 1.13
C VAL A 50 -4.89 -18.70 2.25
N LEU A 51 -5.96 -19.41 2.59
CA LEU A 51 -5.95 -20.36 3.71
C LEU A 51 -5.16 -21.62 3.37
N THR A 52 -5.18 -22.03 2.10
CA THR A 52 -4.49 -23.24 1.63
C THR A 52 -3.16 -22.96 0.92
N HIS A 53 -2.83 -21.69 0.63
CA HIS A 53 -1.54 -21.30 0.03
C HIS A 53 -0.33 -21.79 0.86
N PRO A 54 0.69 -22.43 0.25
CA PRO A 54 0.98 -22.45 -1.20
C PRO A 54 0.40 -23.63 -1.99
N ARG A 55 -0.46 -24.47 -1.39
CA ARG A 55 -0.95 -25.69 -2.05
C ARG A 55 -1.70 -25.34 -3.35
N GLY A 56 -1.22 -25.90 -4.47
CA GLY A 56 -1.84 -25.73 -5.79
C GLY A 56 -1.65 -24.35 -6.43
N ALA A 57 -0.94 -23.42 -5.78
CA ALA A 57 -0.64 -22.10 -6.33
C ALA A 57 0.69 -22.14 -7.10
N SER A 58 0.71 -21.56 -8.30
CA SER A 58 1.92 -21.44 -9.12
C SER A 58 1.96 -20.09 -9.86
N GLY A 59 3.12 -19.72 -10.39
CA GLY A 59 3.35 -18.46 -11.10
C GLY A 59 3.69 -17.27 -10.19
N ASP A 60 3.93 -16.12 -10.83
CA ASP A 60 4.50 -14.94 -10.16
C ASP A 60 3.62 -14.40 -9.03
N TRP A 61 2.30 -14.45 -9.20
CA TRP A 61 1.36 -13.99 -8.18
C TRP A 61 1.36 -14.86 -6.93
N ALA A 62 1.62 -16.17 -7.07
CA ALA A 62 1.79 -17.05 -5.93
C ALA A 62 3.04 -16.66 -5.11
N ASN A 63 4.14 -16.30 -5.79
CA ASN A 63 5.36 -15.83 -5.12
C ASN A 63 5.14 -14.48 -4.41
N VAL A 64 4.43 -13.54 -5.04
CA VAL A 64 4.04 -12.26 -4.42
C VAL A 64 3.20 -12.51 -3.17
N LEU A 65 2.16 -13.34 -3.26
CA LEU A 65 1.32 -13.68 -2.12
C LEU A 65 2.15 -14.33 -0.99
N GLY A 66 3.03 -15.27 -1.33
CA GLY A 66 3.91 -15.94 -0.37
C GLY A 66 4.78 -14.96 0.41
N ARG A 67 5.37 -13.95 -0.26
CA ARG A 67 6.15 -12.90 0.40
C ARG A 67 5.32 -12.02 1.33
N ILE A 68 4.12 -11.63 0.91
CA ILE A 68 3.21 -10.84 1.76
C ILE A 68 2.83 -11.64 3.01
N LEU A 69 2.46 -12.91 2.85
CA LEU A 69 2.10 -13.79 3.97
C LEU A 69 3.29 -14.05 4.91
N ALA A 70 4.49 -14.22 4.36
CA ALA A 70 5.71 -14.33 5.15
C ALA A 70 5.94 -13.08 5.99
N ARG A 71 5.71 -11.88 5.43
CA ARG A 71 5.82 -10.63 6.19
C ARG A 71 4.75 -10.52 7.27
N MET A 72 3.50 -10.86 6.97
CA MET A 72 2.40 -10.90 7.94
C MET A 72 2.71 -11.82 9.12
N ASN A 73 3.34 -12.97 8.87
CA ASN A 73 3.75 -13.90 9.92
C ASN A 73 4.85 -13.37 10.87
N THR A 74 5.45 -12.22 10.57
CA THR A 74 6.44 -11.56 11.46
C THR A 74 5.85 -10.42 12.30
N MET A 75 4.54 -10.15 12.16
CA MET A 75 3.89 -9.01 12.81
C MET A 75 2.96 -9.44 13.93
N GLU A 76 3.17 -8.85 15.12
CA GLU A 76 2.32 -9.05 16.29
C GLU A 76 0.85 -8.79 16.00
N GLY A 77 0.00 -9.75 16.35
CA GLY A 77 -1.45 -9.68 16.24
C GLY A 77 -2.03 -10.24 14.94
N ILE A 78 -1.19 -10.62 13.97
CA ILE A 78 -1.62 -11.24 12.71
C ILE A 78 -0.76 -12.43 12.28
N GLU A 79 0.01 -13.01 13.19
CA GLU A 79 0.85 -14.17 12.88
C GLU A 79 0.01 -15.41 12.54
N GLY A 80 0.52 -16.23 11.61
CA GLY A 80 -0.05 -17.51 11.27
C GLY A 80 -1.47 -17.39 10.72
N MET A 81 -2.42 -18.09 11.35
CA MET A 81 -3.79 -18.17 10.85
C MET A 81 -4.58 -16.88 11.02
N THR A 82 -4.28 -16.05 12.02
CA THR A 82 -4.99 -14.79 12.24
C THR A 82 -4.85 -13.86 11.03
N GLY A 83 -3.62 -13.67 10.54
CA GLY A 83 -3.37 -12.90 9.33
C GLY A 83 -3.98 -13.55 8.09
N ARG A 84 -3.93 -14.88 7.99
CA ARG A 84 -4.54 -15.60 6.84
C ARG A 84 -6.06 -15.44 6.79
N TYR A 85 -6.77 -15.46 7.92
CA TYR A 85 -8.20 -15.17 7.96
C TYR A 85 -8.49 -13.72 7.57
N ALA A 86 -7.70 -12.76 8.06
CA ALA A 86 -7.84 -11.35 7.68
C ALA A 86 -7.62 -11.12 6.17
N ALA A 87 -6.60 -11.76 5.60
CA ALA A 87 -6.33 -11.72 4.16
C ALA A 87 -7.41 -12.46 3.35
N SER A 88 -7.96 -13.56 3.85
CA SER A 88 -9.10 -14.24 3.23
C SER A 88 -10.37 -13.39 3.23
N ALA A 89 -10.63 -12.65 4.30
CA ALA A 89 -11.74 -11.69 4.34
C ALA A 89 -11.52 -10.55 3.34
N ALA A 90 -10.29 -10.00 3.28
CA ALA A 90 -9.93 -9.00 2.28
C ALA A 90 -10.05 -9.54 0.85
N ARG A 91 -9.73 -10.81 0.60
CA ARG A 91 -9.94 -11.46 -0.70
C ARG A 91 -11.40 -11.41 -1.12
N SER A 92 -12.34 -11.74 -0.22
CA SER A 92 -13.78 -11.66 -0.51
C SER A 92 -14.20 -10.24 -0.87
N HIS A 93 -13.74 -9.25 -0.11
CA HIS A 93 -13.99 -7.84 -0.43
C HIS A 93 -13.47 -7.44 -1.82
N TRP A 94 -12.23 -7.84 -2.17
CA TRP A 94 -11.64 -7.53 -3.48
C TRP A 94 -12.28 -8.30 -4.65
N ALA A 95 -12.85 -9.47 -4.38
CA ALA A 95 -13.60 -10.24 -5.39
C ALA A 95 -14.90 -9.52 -5.81
N GLU A 96 -15.49 -8.71 -4.92
CA GLU A 96 -16.68 -7.89 -5.20
C GLU A 96 -16.34 -6.61 -5.98
N GLN A 97 -15.07 -6.18 -6.00
CA GLN A 97 -14.65 -4.97 -6.72
C GLN A 97 -14.63 -5.20 -8.25
N PRO A 98 -14.77 -4.12 -9.04
CA PRO A 98 -14.55 -4.17 -10.49
C PRO A 98 -13.19 -4.77 -10.83
N ALA A 99 -13.13 -5.54 -11.93
CA ALA A 99 -11.91 -6.25 -12.33
C ALA A 99 -10.70 -5.33 -12.49
N ALA A 100 -10.91 -4.14 -13.06
CA ALA A 100 -9.85 -3.14 -13.25
C ALA A 100 -9.29 -2.62 -11.91
N GLU A 101 -10.14 -2.38 -10.91
CA GLU A 101 -9.70 -1.89 -9.60
C GLU A 101 -8.93 -2.98 -8.84
N ARG A 102 -9.42 -4.22 -8.89
CA ARG A 102 -8.73 -5.37 -8.30
C ARG A 102 -7.36 -5.60 -8.94
N GLU A 103 -7.25 -5.52 -10.27
CA GLU A 103 -5.98 -5.65 -10.98
C GLU A 103 -5.01 -4.51 -10.66
N ALA A 104 -5.49 -3.27 -10.59
CA ALA A 104 -4.69 -2.11 -10.20
C ALA A 104 -4.14 -2.27 -8.78
N ALA A 105 -4.97 -2.70 -7.82
CA ALA A 105 -4.56 -2.96 -6.45
C ALA A 105 -3.52 -4.09 -6.36
N ALA A 106 -3.77 -5.23 -7.02
CA ALA A 106 -2.82 -6.34 -7.06
C ALA A 106 -1.47 -5.92 -7.68
N THR A 107 -1.50 -5.12 -8.74
CA THR A 107 -0.29 -4.59 -9.39
C THR A 107 0.51 -3.67 -8.46
N GLN A 108 -0.15 -2.76 -7.74
CA GLN A 108 0.50 -1.92 -6.74
C GLN A 108 1.13 -2.77 -5.63
N CYS A 109 0.43 -3.79 -5.15
CA CYS A 109 0.95 -4.71 -4.14
C CYS A 109 2.16 -5.50 -4.66
N ARG A 110 2.16 -5.93 -5.92
CA ARG A 110 3.33 -6.55 -6.55
C ARG A 110 4.49 -5.58 -6.69
N GLN A 111 4.27 -4.31 -7.04
CA GLN A 111 5.35 -3.33 -7.09
C GLN A 111 5.99 -3.13 -5.70
N ARG A 112 5.19 -3.22 -4.63
CA ARG A 112 5.65 -3.01 -3.26
C ARG A 112 6.28 -4.24 -2.61
N PHE A 113 5.80 -5.44 -2.93
CA PHE A 113 6.14 -6.69 -2.24
C PHE A 113 6.61 -7.82 -3.18
N GLY A 114 6.83 -7.49 -4.46
CA GLY A 114 7.17 -8.44 -5.52
C GLY A 114 8.68 -8.60 -5.79
N SER A 115 9.52 -7.78 -5.16
CA SER A 115 10.98 -7.94 -5.13
C SER A 115 11.37 -8.75 -3.90
#